data_AF-G7VBD2-F1
#
_entry.id   AF-G7VBD2-F1
#
_cell.length_a   1.000
_cell.length_b   1.000
_cell.length_c   1.000
_cell.angle_alpha   90.00
_cell.angle_beta   90.00
_cell.angle_gamma   90.00
#
_symmetry.space_group_name_H-M   'P 1'
#
loop_
_entity.id
_entity.type
_entity.pdbx_description
1 polymer ?
#
loop_
_entity_poly.entity_id
_entity_poly.type
_entity_poly.pdbx_seq_one_letter_code
_entity_poly.pdbx_strand_id
1 'polypeptide(L)'
;MRLEIIERKLVEALVILLINAKGKVVSIRATSLAKMAGFGNDHSAILKAARFLQKLSKYQFIRVATETKRNKTYRYLVKTDDELWQLVRRDPERAKEIIIKLISK
;
A
#
# COMPACT_ATOMS: atom_id res chain seq x y z
N MET A 1 -0.22 20.26 3.44
CA MET A 1 0.31 19.49 2.28
C MET A 1 -0.80 19.31 1.25
N ARG A 2 -0.55 19.58 -0.03
CA ARG A 2 -1.48 19.16 -1.11
C ARG A 2 -1.26 17.67 -1.32
N LEU A 3 -2.30 16.85 -1.15
CA LEU A 3 -2.22 15.44 -1.54
C LEU A 3 -1.95 15.38 -3.05
N GLU A 4 -0.90 14.68 -3.45
CA GLU A 4 -0.64 14.51 -4.86
C GLU A 4 -1.68 13.55 -5.47
N ILE A 5 -2.09 13.78 -6.72
CA ILE A 5 -3.02 12.90 -7.46
C ILE A 5 -2.53 11.45 -7.43
N ILE A 6 -1.20 11.26 -7.45
CA ILE A 6 -0.56 9.95 -7.40
C ILE A 6 -0.85 9.23 -6.07
N GLU A 7 -0.76 9.92 -4.94
CA GLU A 7 -1.01 9.33 -3.63
C GLU A 7 -2.45 8.83 -3.50
N ARG A 8 -3.43 9.62 -3.99
CA ARG A 8 -4.84 9.19 -4.01
C ARG A 8 -5.04 7.89 -4.78
N LYS A 9 -4.49 7.81 -6.00
CA LYS A 9 -4.58 6.61 -6.84
C LYS A 9 -3.87 5.40 -6.20
N LEU A 10 -2.76 5.62 -5.50
CA LEU A 10 -2.07 4.55 -4.76
C LEU A 10 -2.89 4.04 -3.58
N VAL A 11 -3.59 4.92 -2.85
CA VAL A 11 -4.52 4.53 -1.78
C VAL A 11 -5.68 3.70 -2.34
N GLU A 12 -6.30 4.18 -3.42
CA GLU A 12 -7.40 3.45 -4.08
C GLU A 12 -6.94 2.07 -4.54
N ALA A 13 -5.79 1.97 -5.22
CA ALA A 13 -5.23 0.70 -5.67
C ALA A 13 -4.94 -0.26 -4.51
N LEU A 14 -4.41 0.25 -3.39
CA LEU A 14 -4.14 -0.55 -2.20
C LEU A 14 -5.43 -1.12 -1.60
N VAL A 15 -6.46 -0.29 -1.47
CA VAL A 15 -7.76 -0.72 -0.91
C VAL A 15 -8.41 -1.75 -1.83
N ILE A 16 -8.44 -1.52 -3.15
CA ILE A 16 -8.95 -2.47 -4.14
C ILE A 16 -8.19 -3.81 -4.06
N LEU A 17 -6.86 -3.77 -3.93
CA LEU A 17 -6.04 -4.98 -3.78
C LEU A 17 -6.46 -5.79 -2.55
N LEU A 18 -6.66 -5.12 -1.40
CA LEU A 18 -6.99 -5.76 -0.13
C LEU A 18 -8.44 -6.29 -0.09
N ILE A 19 -9.39 -5.60 -0.72
CA ILE A 19 -10.78 -6.07 -0.87
C ILE A 19 -10.84 -7.35 -1.70
N ASN A 20 -10.11 -7.38 -2.82
CA ASN A 20 -10.17 -8.49 -3.77
C ASN A 20 -9.27 -9.66 -3.41
N ALA A 21 -8.37 -9.49 -2.44
CA ALA A 21 -7.50 -10.56 -1.98
C ALA A 21 -8.33 -11.73 -1.41
N LYS A 22 -7.96 -12.97 -1.72
CA LYS A 22 -8.61 -14.18 -1.16
C LYS A 22 -7.72 -14.95 -0.18
N GLY A 23 -6.43 -14.63 -0.14
CA GLY A 23 -5.44 -15.32 0.71
C GLY A 23 -5.34 -14.73 2.12
N LYS A 24 -4.74 -15.50 3.03
CA LYS A 24 -4.44 -15.06 4.42
C LYS A 24 -3.38 -13.95 4.51
N VAL A 25 -2.59 -13.79 3.45
CA VAL A 25 -1.49 -12.82 3.35
C VAL A 25 -1.50 -12.20 1.96
N VAL A 26 -1.41 -10.89 1.88
CA VAL A 26 -1.21 -10.13 0.65
C VAL A 26 0.18 -9.57 0.61
N SER A 27 0.90 -9.90 -0.47
CA SER A 27 2.20 -9.33 -0.76
C SER A 27 2.08 -8.16 -1.72
N ILE A 28 2.74 -7.06 -1.37
CA ILE A 28 2.67 -5.79 -2.08
C ILE A 28 4.08 -5.36 -2.48
N ARG A 29 4.26 -5.09 -3.77
CA ARG A 29 5.47 -4.49 -4.34
C ARG A 29 5.13 -3.13 -4.90
N ALA A 30 6.04 -2.17 -4.77
CA ALA A 30 5.85 -0.80 -5.28
C ALA A 30 5.53 -0.78 -6.78
N THR A 31 6.24 -1.58 -7.58
CA THR A 31 6.01 -1.73 -9.03
C THR A 31 4.61 -2.24 -9.34
N SER A 32 4.15 -3.29 -8.66
CA SER A 32 2.82 -3.85 -8.84
C SER A 32 1.73 -2.86 -8.44
N LEU A 33 1.93 -2.14 -7.33
CA LEU A 33 0.98 -1.14 -6.84
C LEU A 33 0.87 0.05 -7.80
N ALA A 34 1.99 0.58 -8.30
CA ALA A 34 2.00 1.66 -9.28
C ALA A 34 1.29 1.26 -10.58
N LYS A 35 1.51 0.01 -11.04
CA LYS A 35 0.80 -0.55 -12.21
C LYS A 35 -0.70 -0.65 -11.97
N MET A 36 -1.13 -1.14 -10.79
CA MET A 36 -2.55 -1.20 -10.42
C MET A 36 -3.21 0.17 -10.30
N ALA A 37 -2.45 1.19 -9.87
CA ALA A 37 -2.91 2.58 -9.82
C ALA A 37 -2.97 3.27 -11.20
N GLY A 38 -2.65 2.54 -12.29
CA GLY A 38 -2.73 3.04 -13.66
C GLY A 38 -1.48 3.78 -14.16
N PHE A 39 -0.36 3.70 -13.44
CA PHE A 39 0.89 4.38 -13.83
C PHE A 39 1.87 3.50 -14.63
N GLY A 40 1.51 2.24 -14.88
CA GLY A 40 2.33 1.32 -15.67
C GLY A 40 3.74 1.14 -15.11
N ASN A 41 4.75 1.45 -15.93
CA ASN A 41 6.17 1.35 -15.59
C ASN A 41 6.83 2.72 -15.34
N ASP A 42 6.04 3.77 -15.10
CA ASP A 42 6.57 5.10 -14.79
C ASP A 42 7.47 5.05 -13.54
N HIS A 43 8.75 5.39 -13.72
CA HIS A 43 9.75 5.28 -12.67
C HIS A 43 9.46 6.21 -11.48
N SER A 44 8.97 7.43 -11.74
CA SER A 44 8.63 8.39 -10.69
C SER A 44 7.45 7.90 -9.86
N ALA A 45 6.42 7.34 -10.51
CA ALA A 45 5.29 6.73 -9.83
C ALA A 45 5.69 5.51 -8.99
N ILE A 46 6.62 4.69 -9.47
CA ILE A 46 7.16 3.55 -8.72
C ILE A 46 7.91 4.04 -7.46
N LEU A 47 8.74 5.09 -7.57
CA LEU A 47 9.43 5.68 -6.42
C LEU A 47 8.44 6.26 -5.41
N LYS A 48 7.37 6.92 -5.88
CA LYS A 48 6.29 7.42 -5.02
C LYS A 48 5.53 6.28 -4.34
N ALA A 49 5.23 5.19 -5.05
CA ALA A 49 4.64 3.99 -4.47
C ALA A 49 5.54 3.35 -3.40
N ALA A 50 6.85 3.30 -3.63
CA ALA A 50 7.81 2.81 -2.64
C ALA A 50 7.82 3.67 -1.37
N ARG A 51 7.86 5.00 -1.51
CA ARG A 51 7.78 5.94 -0.38
C ARG A 51 6.45 5.83 0.37
N PHE A 52 5.34 5.69 -0.35
CA PHE A 52 4.01 5.48 0.20
C PHE A 52 3.95 4.21 1.07
N LEU A 53 4.44 3.07 0.55
CA LEU A 53 4.49 1.82 1.30
C LEU A 53 5.44 1.92 2.51
N GLN A 54 6.60 2.56 2.35
CA GLN A 54 7.51 2.82 3.46
C GLN A 54 6.83 3.64 4.57
N LYS A 55 6.06 4.68 4.19
CA LYS A 55 5.32 5.50 5.15
C LYS A 55 4.29 4.67 5.90
N LEU A 56 3.45 3.91 5.20
CA LEU A 56 2.48 3.00 5.83
C LEU A 56 3.15 2.02 6.80
N SER A 57 4.33 1.52 6.46
CA SER A 57 5.06 0.59 7.32
C SER A 57 5.58 1.23 8.60
N LYS A 58 6.01 2.50 8.54
CA LYS A 58 6.41 3.26 9.75
C LYS A 58 5.26 3.41 10.74
N TYR A 59 4.02 3.49 10.25
CA TYR A 59 2.82 3.53 11.09
C TYR A 59 2.24 2.14 11.40
N GLN A 60 2.98 1.05 11.11
CA GLN A 60 2.57 -0.33 11.37
C GLN A 60 1.29 -0.80 10.65
N PHE A 61 0.81 -0.06 9.64
CA PHE A 61 -0.32 -0.48 8.81
C PHE A 61 0.03 -1.64 7.86
N ILE A 62 1.31 -1.72 7.47
CA ILE A 62 1.82 -2.82 6.64
C ILE A 62 3.18 -3.29 7.19
N ARG A 63 3.44 -4.59 7.10
CA ARG A 63 4.70 -5.18 7.56
C ARG A 63 5.69 -5.22 6.41
N VAL A 64 6.98 -5.01 6.68
CA VAL A 64 8.02 -5.34 5.71
C VAL A 64 8.21 -6.85 5.74
N ALA A 65 8.13 -7.52 4.59
CA ALA A 65 8.66 -8.88 4.48
C ALA A 65 10.17 -8.75 4.70
N THR A 66 10.65 -9.23 5.84
CA THR A 66 12.08 -9.38 6.09
C THR A 66 12.67 -10.28 4.99
N GLU A 67 13.36 -9.68 4.00
CA GLU A 67 14.01 -10.45 2.95
C GLU A 67 15.40 -10.91 3.42
N THR A 68 15.53 -12.23 3.45
CA THR A 68 16.70 -13.03 3.12
C THR A 68 17.58 -12.38 2.04
N LYS A 69 18.67 -11.71 2.49
CA LYS A 69 20.00 -11.43 1.87
C LYS A 69 20.19 -11.20 0.35
N ARG A 70 19.21 -11.30 -0.56
CA ARG A 70 19.48 -11.34 -2.03
C ARG A 70 18.69 -10.38 -2.94
N ASN A 71 17.55 -9.81 -2.54
CA ASN A 71 16.80 -8.89 -3.40
C ASN A 71 16.68 -7.48 -2.81
N LYS A 72 17.04 -6.46 -3.61
CA LYS A 72 16.99 -5.03 -3.23
C LYS A 72 15.57 -4.43 -3.31
N THR A 73 14.54 -5.25 -3.50
CA THR A 73 13.16 -4.78 -3.71
C THR A 73 12.34 -5.05 -2.46
N TYR A 74 12.15 -4.03 -1.62
CA TYR A 74 11.30 -4.13 -0.43
C TYR A 74 9.93 -4.70 -0.80
N ARG A 75 9.60 -5.82 -0.18
CA ARG A 75 8.29 -6.48 -0.28
C ARG A 75 7.53 -6.18 1.00
N TYR A 76 6.29 -5.75 0.87
CA TYR A 76 5.42 -5.47 2.00
C TYR A 76 4.35 -6.55 2.11
N LEU A 77 3.85 -6.76 3.32
CA LEU A 77 2.87 -7.78 3.66
C LEU A 77 1.74 -7.17 4.48
N VAL A 78 0.52 -7.58 4.17
CA VAL A 78 -0.68 -7.37 4.98
C VAL A 78 -1.32 -8.73 5.22
N LYS A 79 -1.52 -9.09 6.48
CA LYS A 79 -2.16 -10.34 6.89
C LYS A 79 -3.61 -10.09 7.32
N THR A 80 -4.40 -11.14 7.38
CA THR A 80 -5.80 -11.06 7.82
C THR A 80 -5.98 -10.52 9.25
N ASP A 81 -5.00 -10.73 10.13
CA ASP A 81 -4.99 -10.23 11.51
C ASP A 81 -4.53 -8.77 11.63
N ASP A 82 -4.03 -8.15 10.55
CA ASP A 82 -3.59 -6.76 10.59
C ASP A 82 -4.79 -5.79 10.63
N GLU A 83 -4.63 -4.69 11.37
CA GLU A 83 -5.67 -3.66 11.50
C GLU A 83 -6.13 -3.12 10.16
N LEU A 84 -5.18 -2.87 9.23
CA LEU A 84 -5.50 -2.39 7.89
C LEU A 84 -6.39 -3.38 7.13
N TRP A 85 -6.16 -4.68 7.27
CA TRP A 85 -6.98 -5.69 6.61
C TRP A 85 -8.42 -5.65 7.10
N GLN A 86 -8.59 -5.67 8.42
CA GLN A 86 -9.90 -5.64 9.07
C GLN A 86 -10.65 -4.35 8.74
N LEU A 87 -9.95 -3.22 8.77
CA LEU A 87 -10.50 -1.91 8.44
C LEU A 87 -11.00 -1.87 6.99
N VAL A 88 -10.18 -2.31 6.02
CA VAL A 88 -10.58 -2.34 4.60
C VAL A 88 -11.76 -3.28 4.36
N ARG A 89 -11.82 -4.41 5.06
CA ARG A 89 -12.92 -5.38 4.92
C ARG A 89 -14.24 -4.87 5.49
N ARG A 90 -14.17 -4.11 6.58
CA ARG A 90 -15.35 -3.59 7.27
C ARG A 90 -15.88 -2.33 6.59
N ASP A 91 -15.00 -1.41 6.24
CA ASP A 91 -15.34 -0.10 5.69
C ASP A 91 -14.22 0.43 4.79
N PRO A 92 -14.26 0.10 3.48
CA PRO A 92 -13.30 0.55 2.50
C PRO A 92 -13.11 2.06 2.43
N GLU A 93 -14.19 2.84 2.50
CA GLU A 93 -14.12 4.29 2.34
C GLU A 93 -13.44 4.93 3.55
N ARG A 94 -13.81 4.48 4.75
CA ARG A 94 -13.11 4.91 5.97
C ARG A 94 -11.64 4.51 5.99
N ALA A 95 -11.31 3.33 5.44
CA ALA A 95 -9.92 2.91 5.28
C ALA A 95 -9.13 3.89 4.40
N LYS A 96 -9.69 4.29 3.25
CA LYS A 96 -9.08 5.29 2.36
C LYS A 96 -8.84 6.60 3.11
N GLU A 97 -9.84 7.12 3.83
CA GLU A 97 -9.72 8.37 4.58
C GLU A 97 -8.62 8.34 5.63
N ILE A 98 -8.54 7.25 6.40
CA ILE A 98 -7.52 7.07 7.44
C ILE A 98 -6.13 7.06 6.82
N ILE A 99 -5.93 6.29 5.75
CA ILE A 99 -4.65 6.23 5.05
C ILE A 99 -4.29 7.62 4.50
N ILE A 100 -5.24 8.32 3.87
CA ILE A 100 -5.04 9.67 3.33
C ILE A 100 -4.61 10.64 4.44
N LYS A 101 -5.31 10.66 5.58
CA LYS A 101 -4.97 11.53 6.72
C LYS A 101 -3.57 11.23 7.26
N LEU A 102 -3.20 9.96 7.29
CA LEU A 102 -1.92 9.48 7.80
C LEU A 102 -0.75 9.83 6.87
N ILE A 103 -0.95 9.73 5.55
CA ILE A 103 0.09 10.14 4.59
C ILE A 103 0.15 11.67 4.39
N SER A 104 -0.87 12.41 4.82
CA SER A 104 -0.90 13.89 4.77
C SER A 104 -0.15 14.57 5.91
N LYS A 105 0.11 13.84 7.01
CA LYS A 105 0.92 14.30 8.15
C LYS A 105 2.40 14.22 7.83
#